data_AF-A0A4Q7DTL6-F1
#
_entry.id   AF-A0A4Q7DTL6-F1
#
_cell.length_a   1.000
_cell.length_b   1.000
_cell.length_c   1.000
_cell.angle_alpha   90.00
_cell.angle_beta   90.00
_cell.angle_gamma   90.00
#
_symmetry.space_group_name_H-M   'P 1'
#
loop_
_entity.id
_entity.type
_entity.pdbx_description
1 polymer ?
#
loop_
_entity_poly.entity_id
_entity_poly.type
_entity_poly.pdbx_seq_one_letter_code
_entity_poly.pdbx_strand_id
1 'polypeptide(L)'
;MYAMFQGASFVSLDISNFNMTNVVDTQGMFNVLDELRELKLGTNCRFPDDTGLPDIPITSEYTGKWQNIDTGTATKPNGAFVFASNELESYYDGATMVGTYVWQPRPLDVSQPVKAADVTVNYLDSNGNKIHDPQLISGNVGDAYDASSDVYQLKIDGYTLDESKLPTNVKGVLSDTPQSINYHYIEVAQPVKAADVTVNYLDSNGNKIHDPQLISGNVGDAYDASSDVYQLKIDGYTLDESKLPTNVKGVLSDTPQTVDYTYKKDTLATTLNDSKIAPSGQSKFGNLPNAGDNDLISVIAMISGLFVMIGLWISKQVKQRYK
;
A
#
# COMPACT_ATOMS: atom_id res chain seq x y z
N MET A 1 27.25 65.84 -16.66
CA MET A 1 26.39 65.61 -15.48
C MET A 1 26.98 64.48 -14.63
N TYR A 2 28.27 64.59 -14.28
CA TYR A 2 28.98 63.61 -13.45
C TYR A 2 28.34 63.54 -12.06
N ALA A 3 28.01 62.33 -11.59
CA ALA A 3 27.52 62.04 -10.24
C ALA A 3 26.34 62.90 -9.74
N MET A 4 25.52 63.46 -10.65
CA MET A 4 24.55 64.51 -10.31
C MET A 4 23.53 64.11 -9.23
N PHE A 5 23.09 62.84 -9.21
CA PHE A 5 22.14 62.32 -8.23
C PHE A 5 22.76 61.28 -7.31
N GLN A 6 24.09 61.17 -7.27
CA GLN A 6 24.76 60.11 -6.53
C GLN A 6 24.37 60.11 -5.04
N GLY A 7 23.95 58.96 -4.52
CA GLY A 7 23.62 58.75 -3.11
C GLY A 7 22.32 59.41 -2.64
N ALA A 8 21.49 59.92 -3.56
CA ALA A 8 20.17 60.42 -3.20
C ALA A 8 19.17 59.26 -2.99
N SER A 9 18.12 59.50 -2.21
CA SER A 9 17.09 58.50 -1.91
C SER A 9 15.77 58.81 -2.62
N PHE A 10 15.80 58.82 -3.96
CA PHE A 10 14.61 59.05 -4.78
C PHE A 10 13.84 57.75 -4.99
N VAL A 11 12.53 57.79 -4.85
CA VAL A 11 11.63 56.72 -5.34
C VAL A 11 11.19 56.99 -6.78
N SER A 12 11.00 58.27 -7.13
CA SER A 12 10.70 58.74 -8.48
C SER A 12 11.61 59.91 -8.83
N LEU A 13 12.12 59.90 -10.06
CA LEU A 13 12.97 60.95 -10.61
C LEU A 13 12.47 61.39 -11.99
N ASP A 14 12.09 62.67 -12.11
CA ASP A 14 11.71 63.27 -13.39
C ASP A 14 12.85 64.14 -13.93
N ILE A 15 13.51 63.67 -14.98
CA ILE A 15 14.51 64.43 -15.75
C ILE A 15 14.04 64.72 -17.16
N SER A 16 12.73 64.60 -17.45
CA SER A 16 12.20 64.74 -18.81
C SER A 16 12.36 66.14 -19.40
N ASN A 17 12.56 67.15 -18.57
CA ASN A 17 12.80 68.53 -19.01
C ASN A 17 14.30 68.85 -19.17
N PHE A 18 15.20 67.91 -18.90
CA PHE A 18 16.64 68.17 -19.01
C PHE A 18 17.04 68.19 -20.49
N ASN A 19 17.75 69.24 -20.89
CA ASN A 19 18.41 69.27 -22.19
C ASN A 19 19.81 68.68 -22.08
N MET A 20 19.96 67.39 -22.38
CA MET A 20 21.24 66.68 -22.32
C MET A 20 21.94 66.60 -23.68
N THR A 21 21.46 67.29 -24.72
CA THR A 21 22.00 67.21 -26.10
C THR A 21 23.50 67.50 -26.17
N ASN A 22 24.01 68.43 -25.37
CA ASN A 22 25.43 68.79 -25.29
C ASN A 22 26.18 68.13 -24.12
N VAL A 23 25.54 67.25 -23.36
CA VAL A 23 26.19 66.53 -22.25
C VAL A 23 27.09 65.45 -22.85
N VAL A 24 28.36 65.48 -22.45
CA VAL A 24 29.41 64.55 -22.91
C VAL A 24 29.91 63.61 -21.82
N ASP A 25 29.44 63.79 -20.59
CA ASP A 25 29.83 63.00 -19.42
C ASP A 25 28.58 62.76 -18.56
N THR A 26 28.14 61.50 -18.44
CA THR A 26 27.06 61.08 -17.53
C THR A 26 27.53 60.09 -16.48
N GLN A 27 28.85 59.97 -16.27
CA GLN A 27 29.40 58.93 -15.42
C GLN A 27 28.84 59.03 -13.98
N GLY A 28 28.30 57.90 -13.52
CA GLY A 28 27.80 57.76 -12.15
C GLY A 28 26.63 58.67 -11.77
N MET A 29 25.95 59.28 -12.74
CA MET A 29 24.83 60.19 -12.55
C MET A 29 23.73 59.62 -11.61
N PHE A 30 23.50 58.32 -11.62
CA PHE A 30 22.51 57.59 -10.82
C PHE A 30 23.12 56.61 -9.80
N ASN A 31 24.42 56.72 -9.51
CA ASN A 31 25.09 55.83 -8.55
C ASN A 31 24.39 55.85 -7.18
N VAL A 32 24.18 54.67 -6.59
CA VAL A 32 23.62 54.52 -5.22
C VAL A 32 22.20 55.13 -5.12
N LEU A 33 21.38 54.96 -6.16
CA LEU A 33 19.95 55.26 -6.18
C LEU A 33 19.11 54.01 -5.90
N ASP A 34 19.44 53.25 -4.85
CA ASP A 34 18.88 51.92 -4.59
C ASP A 34 17.34 51.90 -4.41
N GLU A 35 16.74 53.05 -4.09
CA GLU A 35 15.30 53.21 -3.92
C GLU A 35 14.54 53.68 -5.17
N LEU A 36 15.24 53.94 -6.28
CA LEU A 36 14.61 54.44 -7.50
C LEU A 36 13.72 53.36 -8.12
N ARG A 37 12.42 53.66 -8.26
CA ARG A 37 11.41 52.79 -8.86
C ARG A 37 10.79 53.37 -10.11
N GLU A 38 10.88 54.69 -10.29
CA GLU A 38 10.29 55.42 -11.41
C GLU A 38 11.28 56.45 -11.97
N LEU A 39 11.51 56.41 -13.28
CA LEU A 39 12.40 57.34 -13.99
C LEU A 39 11.68 57.89 -15.21
N LYS A 40 11.47 59.20 -15.25
CA LYS A 40 10.81 59.86 -16.38
C LYS A 40 11.84 60.57 -17.26
N LEU A 41 11.87 60.15 -18.52
CA LEU A 41 12.85 60.55 -19.52
C LEU A 41 12.16 61.29 -20.68
N GLY A 42 12.84 62.32 -21.19
CA GLY A 42 12.32 63.22 -22.22
C GLY A 42 13.18 63.24 -23.48
N THR A 43 12.72 64.00 -24.47
CA THR A 43 13.27 63.95 -25.84
C THR A 43 14.76 64.27 -25.96
N ASN A 44 15.28 65.06 -25.03
CA ASN A 44 16.67 65.51 -25.03
C ASN A 44 17.53 64.77 -24.00
N CYS A 45 17.02 63.73 -23.35
CA CYS A 45 17.80 62.85 -22.49
C CYS A 45 18.72 61.95 -23.35
N ARG A 46 19.98 61.80 -22.92
CA ARG A 46 20.95 60.88 -23.52
C ARG A 46 21.98 60.44 -22.49
N PHE A 47 22.51 59.23 -22.64
CA PHE A 47 23.45 58.61 -21.70
C PHE A 47 24.74 58.20 -22.44
N PRO A 48 25.67 59.14 -22.69
CA PRO A 48 26.93 58.87 -23.39
C PRO A 48 27.85 57.88 -22.66
N ASP A 49 27.73 57.77 -21.34
CA ASP A 49 28.55 56.91 -20.48
C ASP A 49 27.68 56.15 -19.48
N ASP A 50 28.28 55.13 -18.84
CA ASP A 50 27.69 54.37 -17.73
C ASP A 50 27.23 55.32 -16.62
N THR A 51 25.92 55.43 -16.47
CA THR A 51 25.33 56.37 -15.51
C THR A 51 25.26 55.79 -14.12
N GLY A 52 25.55 54.50 -13.95
CA GLY A 52 25.37 53.79 -12.70
C GLY A 52 23.89 53.63 -12.35
N LEU A 53 23.00 53.52 -13.35
CA LEU A 53 21.59 53.23 -13.10
C LEU A 53 21.51 51.87 -12.39
N PRO A 54 20.92 51.79 -11.19
CA PRO A 54 20.96 50.58 -10.39
C PRO A 54 20.24 49.43 -11.10
N ASP A 55 20.82 48.23 -11.04
CA ASP A 55 20.16 47.01 -11.47
C ASP A 55 18.92 46.76 -10.61
N ILE A 56 17.85 46.29 -11.24
CA ILE A 56 16.61 45.99 -10.55
C ILE A 56 16.70 44.57 -9.95
N PRO A 57 16.46 44.40 -8.64
CA PRO A 57 16.41 43.07 -8.03
C PRO A 57 15.32 42.21 -8.66
N ILE A 58 15.66 40.95 -8.98
CA ILE A 58 14.67 39.95 -9.37
C ILE A 58 13.98 39.44 -8.11
N THR A 59 12.67 39.65 -7.99
CA THR A 59 11.87 39.25 -6.83
C THR A 59 10.59 38.52 -7.26
N SER A 60 9.74 38.17 -6.28
CA SER A 60 8.38 37.74 -6.56
C SER A 60 7.52 38.84 -7.22
N GLU A 61 7.86 40.10 -6.99
CA GLU A 61 7.11 41.27 -7.44
C GLU A 61 7.65 41.89 -8.73
N TYR A 62 8.95 41.75 -9.03
CA TYR A 62 9.60 42.42 -10.16
C TYR A 62 10.47 41.47 -10.98
N THR A 63 10.55 41.73 -12.29
CA THR A 63 11.26 40.86 -13.24
C THR A 63 12.76 41.15 -13.35
N GLY A 64 13.26 42.21 -12.70
CA GLY A 64 14.62 42.71 -12.87
C GLY A 64 14.82 43.64 -14.07
N LYS A 65 13.74 44.18 -14.65
CA LYS A 65 13.79 45.06 -15.82
C LYS A 65 12.96 46.32 -15.63
N TRP A 66 13.33 47.40 -16.29
CA TRP A 66 12.51 48.59 -16.49
C TRP A 66 11.48 48.32 -17.57
N GLN A 67 10.27 48.85 -17.43
CA GLN A 67 9.26 48.89 -18.47
C GLN A 67 8.64 50.28 -18.56
N ASN A 68 8.45 50.80 -19.78
CA ASN A 68 7.75 52.06 -19.95
C ASN A 68 6.24 51.89 -19.66
N ILE A 69 5.64 52.88 -18.99
CA ILE A 69 4.22 52.84 -18.62
C ILE A 69 3.32 52.85 -19.88
N ASP A 70 3.64 53.73 -20.83
CA ASP A 70 2.82 54.05 -22.02
C ASP A 70 1.34 54.32 -21.66
N THR A 71 0.41 53.54 -22.19
CA THR A 71 -1.03 53.65 -21.95
C THR A 71 -1.49 52.98 -20.64
N GLY A 72 -0.56 52.38 -19.88
CA GLY A 72 -0.82 51.69 -18.62
C GLY A 72 -0.69 52.56 -17.37
N THR A 73 -0.38 51.93 -16.23
CA THR A 73 -0.07 52.59 -14.95
C THR A 73 1.26 52.08 -14.40
N ALA A 74 1.79 52.71 -13.34
CA ALA A 74 3.04 52.25 -12.70
C ALA A 74 2.98 50.80 -12.20
N THR A 75 1.81 50.33 -11.73
CA THR A 75 1.60 48.96 -11.25
C THR A 75 1.13 47.99 -12.33
N LYS A 76 0.75 48.49 -13.51
CA LYS A 76 0.33 47.70 -14.67
C LYS A 76 0.77 48.43 -15.96
N PRO A 77 2.09 48.52 -16.22
CA PRO A 77 2.59 49.19 -17.40
C PRO A 77 2.15 48.43 -18.65
N ASN A 78 1.86 49.16 -19.72
CA ASN A 78 1.42 48.59 -21.00
C ASN A 78 2.40 48.92 -22.14
N GLY A 79 3.55 49.52 -21.83
CA GLY A 79 4.52 49.90 -22.83
C GLY A 79 5.36 48.73 -23.33
N ALA A 80 5.78 48.83 -24.59
CA ALA A 80 6.51 47.77 -25.30
C ALA A 80 8.01 47.74 -24.98
N PHE A 81 8.57 48.81 -24.39
CA PHE A 81 9.99 48.92 -24.10
C PHE A 81 10.29 48.29 -22.75
N VAL A 82 11.10 47.24 -22.76
CA VAL A 82 11.51 46.50 -21.57
C VAL A 82 13.02 46.29 -21.61
N PHE A 83 13.73 46.79 -20.60
CA PHE A 83 15.20 46.86 -20.60
C PHE A 83 15.80 46.53 -19.24
N ALA A 84 16.93 45.84 -19.19
CA ALA A 84 17.83 45.94 -18.04
C ALA A 84 18.40 47.36 -17.93
N SER A 85 18.97 47.73 -16.78
CA SER A 85 19.44 49.11 -16.55
C SER A 85 20.50 49.56 -17.57
N ASN A 86 21.48 48.70 -17.84
CA ASN A 86 22.50 48.94 -18.88
C ASN A 86 21.93 49.03 -20.31
N GLU A 87 20.89 48.26 -20.62
CA GLU A 87 20.18 48.30 -21.91
C GLU A 87 19.41 49.61 -22.06
N LEU A 88 18.75 50.08 -21.00
CA LEU A 88 18.05 51.36 -21.00
C LEU A 88 19.04 52.50 -21.23
N GLU A 89 20.19 52.50 -20.58
CA GLU A 89 21.25 53.48 -20.82
C GLU A 89 21.76 53.45 -22.27
N SER A 90 22.02 52.25 -22.81
CA SER A 90 22.66 52.08 -24.12
C SER A 90 21.71 52.34 -25.30
N TYR A 91 20.44 51.99 -25.16
CA TYR A 91 19.48 51.97 -26.27
C TYR A 91 18.41 53.05 -26.21
N TYR A 92 18.35 53.85 -25.13
CA TYR A 92 17.37 54.93 -25.05
C TYR A 92 17.53 55.93 -26.19
N ASP A 93 16.47 56.03 -27.00
CA ASP A 93 16.34 57.03 -28.05
C ASP A 93 15.27 58.05 -27.67
N GLY A 94 15.68 59.27 -27.32
CA GLY A 94 14.78 60.36 -26.96
C GLY A 94 13.79 60.76 -28.08
N ALA A 95 13.99 60.34 -29.33
CA ALA A 95 13.00 60.58 -30.39
C ALA A 95 11.80 59.63 -30.30
N THR A 96 11.99 58.40 -29.81
CA THR A 96 11.00 57.31 -29.93
C THR A 96 10.63 56.65 -28.60
N MET A 97 11.44 56.85 -27.55
CA MET A 97 11.34 56.12 -26.28
C MET A 97 11.01 57.03 -25.08
N VAL A 98 10.52 58.24 -25.32
CA VAL A 98 10.10 59.16 -24.25
C VAL A 98 9.02 58.55 -23.36
N GLY A 99 9.07 58.87 -22.06
CA GLY A 99 8.04 58.43 -21.14
C GLY A 99 8.58 58.14 -19.75
N THR A 100 7.68 57.60 -18.93
CA THR A 100 7.98 57.15 -17.57
C THR A 100 8.28 55.65 -17.61
N TYR A 101 9.44 55.29 -17.09
CA TYR A 101 9.89 53.92 -16.89
C TYR A 101 9.72 53.56 -15.42
N VAL A 102 9.16 52.38 -15.17
CA VAL A 102 9.00 51.81 -13.84
C VAL A 102 9.67 50.46 -13.78
N TRP A 103 9.99 49.96 -12.59
CA TRP A 103 10.33 48.54 -12.45
C TRP A 103 9.17 47.70 -12.98
N GLN A 104 9.46 46.81 -13.94
CA GLN A 104 8.48 45.93 -14.55
C GLN A 104 7.88 45.03 -13.47
N PRO A 105 6.59 45.23 -13.12
CA PRO A 105 5.92 44.35 -12.18
C PRO A 105 5.83 42.97 -12.84
N ARG A 106 6.19 41.94 -12.09
CA ARG A 106 5.81 40.58 -12.44
C ARG A 106 4.29 40.53 -12.32
N PRO A 107 3.54 40.19 -13.38
CA PRO A 107 2.11 39.97 -13.24
C PRO A 107 1.93 39.00 -12.06
N LEU A 108 1.08 39.36 -11.09
CA LEU A 108 0.63 38.42 -10.07
C LEU A 108 -0.04 37.28 -10.82
N ASP A 109 0.75 36.25 -11.05
CA ASP A 109 0.32 35.10 -11.80
C ASP A 109 -0.67 34.37 -10.90
N VAL A 110 -1.95 34.45 -11.23
CA VAL A 110 -2.99 33.54 -10.75
C VAL A 110 -2.73 32.08 -11.18
N SER A 111 -1.53 31.73 -11.66
CA SER A 111 -1.15 30.39 -12.12
C SER A 111 0.18 29.82 -11.59
N GLN A 112 0.74 30.33 -10.49
CA GLN A 112 1.63 29.48 -9.67
C GLN A 112 0.76 28.65 -8.72
N PRO A 113 0.48 27.37 -9.02
CA PRO A 113 -0.28 26.54 -8.10
C PRO A 113 0.39 26.51 -6.73
N VAL A 114 -0.34 26.94 -5.70
CA VAL A 114 0.13 26.82 -4.31
C VAL A 114 0.00 25.35 -3.93
N LYS A 115 1.11 24.72 -3.51
CA LYS A 115 1.08 23.35 -3.03
C LYS A 115 0.10 23.22 -1.85
N ALA A 116 -0.82 22.27 -1.95
CA ALA A 116 -1.77 21.98 -0.86
C ALA A 116 -1.11 21.14 0.25
N ALA A 117 -1.77 21.08 1.39
CA ALA A 117 -1.52 20.01 2.35
C ALA A 117 -2.07 18.69 1.79
N ASP A 118 -1.32 17.60 1.95
CA ASP A 118 -1.76 16.29 1.48
C ASP A 118 -3.00 15.81 2.25
N VAL A 119 -3.93 15.17 1.54
CA VAL A 119 -5.00 14.40 2.19
C VAL A 119 -4.42 13.05 2.60
N THR A 120 -4.55 12.72 3.88
CA THR A 120 -4.09 11.43 4.42
C THR A 120 -5.25 10.43 4.45
N VAL A 121 -5.10 9.30 3.77
CA VAL A 121 -6.04 8.18 3.81
C VAL A 121 -5.51 7.14 4.80
N ASN A 122 -6.25 6.90 5.88
CA ASN A 122 -5.90 5.96 6.95
C ASN A 122 -6.76 4.69 6.88
N TYR A 123 -6.17 3.58 7.31
CA TYR A 123 -6.79 2.26 7.38
C TYR A 123 -6.80 1.79 8.83
N LEU A 124 -7.99 1.76 9.44
CA LEU A 124 -8.15 1.55 10.87
C LEU A 124 -9.00 0.31 11.16
N ASP A 125 -8.69 -0.42 12.22
CA ASP A 125 -9.58 -1.47 12.75
C ASP A 125 -10.78 -0.87 13.53
N SER A 126 -11.62 -1.75 14.09
CA SER A 126 -12.74 -1.38 14.96
C SER A 126 -12.36 -0.62 16.23
N ASN A 127 -11.10 -0.71 16.67
CA ASN A 127 -10.56 -0.05 17.85
C ASN A 127 -9.83 1.27 17.51
N GLY A 128 -9.71 1.60 16.22
CA GLY A 128 -8.99 2.78 15.73
C GLY A 128 -7.48 2.58 15.58
N ASN A 129 -6.97 1.35 15.65
CA ASN A 129 -5.56 1.05 15.41
C ASN A 129 -5.27 1.03 13.90
N LYS A 130 -4.10 1.50 13.50
CA LYS A 130 -3.64 1.42 12.11
C LYS A 130 -3.30 -0.02 11.74
N ILE A 131 -3.90 -0.52 10.66
CA ILE A 131 -3.67 -1.87 10.13
C ILE A 131 -2.92 -1.88 8.79
N HIS A 132 -2.67 -0.71 8.22
CA HIS A 132 -1.90 -0.53 6.99
C HIS A 132 -1.28 0.87 6.96
N ASP A 133 -0.18 1.03 6.23
CA ASP A 133 0.44 2.34 6.00
C ASP A 133 -0.53 3.30 5.31
N PRO A 134 -0.58 4.59 5.70
CA PRO A 134 -1.47 5.55 5.10
C PRO A 134 -1.05 5.88 3.67
N GLN A 135 -2.04 6.21 2.82
CA GLN A 135 -1.80 6.76 1.48
C GLN A 135 -1.98 8.28 1.50
N LEU A 136 -1.26 8.97 0.62
CA LEU A 136 -1.31 10.43 0.48
C LEU A 136 -1.90 10.82 -0.87
N ILE A 137 -2.80 11.81 -0.86
CA ILE A 137 -3.26 12.49 -2.07
C ILE A 137 -2.66 13.89 -2.06
N SER A 138 -1.70 14.11 -2.96
CA SER A 138 -0.98 15.38 -3.10
C SER A 138 -1.46 16.16 -4.32
N GLY A 139 -1.29 17.47 -4.27
CA GLY A 139 -1.61 18.37 -5.37
C GLY A 139 -1.52 19.81 -4.93
N ASN A 140 -2.26 20.67 -5.60
CA ASN A 140 -2.29 22.10 -5.36
C ASN A 140 -3.63 22.52 -4.77
N VAL A 141 -3.66 23.68 -4.10
CA VAL A 141 -4.88 24.24 -3.52
C VAL A 141 -5.93 24.43 -4.62
N GLY A 142 -7.11 23.87 -4.40
CA GLY A 142 -8.23 23.90 -5.34
C GLY A 142 -8.33 22.68 -6.25
N ASP A 143 -7.29 21.83 -6.34
CA ASP A 143 -7.38 20.58 -7.09
C ASP A 143 -8.44 19.65 -6.46
N ALA A 144 -9.26 19.03 -7.29
CA ALA A 144 -10.23 18.04 -6.82
C ALA A 144 -9.53 16.71 -6.50
N TYR A 145 -10.00 16.02 -5.45
CA TYR A 145 -9.59 14.65 -5.15
C TYR A 145 -10.80 13.71 -5.07
N ASP A 146 -10.52 12.43 -5.34
CA ASP A 146 -11.49 11.34 -5.23
C ASP A 146 -10.80 10.09 -4.65
N ALA A 147 -11.10 9.80 -3.39
CA ALA A 147 -10.65 8.63 -2.65
C ALA A 147 -11.64 7.46 -2.69
N SER A 148 -12.69 7.52 -3.53
CA SER A 148 -13.73 6.47 -3.54
C SER A 148 -13.37 5.21 -4.34
N SER A 149 -12.22 5.18 -5.00
CA SER A 149 -11.80 4.04 -5.83
C SER A 149 -11.12 2.92 -5.04
N ASP A 150 -11.04 1.74 -5.65
CA ASP A 150 -10.36 0.54 -5.14
C ASP A 150 -8.87 0.76 -4.82
N VAL A 151 -8.25 1.83 -5.36
CA VAL A 151 -6.89 2.24 -5.01
C VAL A 151 -6.79 2.64 -3.53
N TYR A 152 -7.84 3.25 -3.00
CA TYR A 152 -7.94 3.72 -1.62
C TYR A 152 -8.84 2.82 -0.76
N GLN A 153 -9.73 2.02 -1.34
CA GLN A 153 -10.49 0.97 -0.66
C GLN A 153 -9.75 -0.36 -0.71
N LEU A 154 -8.65 -0.45 0.03
CA LEU A 154 -7.71 -1.58 -0.05
C LEU A 154 -8.32 -2.90 0.40
N LYS A 155 -7.90 -3.98 -0.27
CA LYS A 155 -8.02 -5.33 0.27
C LYS A 155 -6.85 -5.61 1.20
N ILE A 156 -7.13 -5.83 2.48
CA ILE A 156 -6.12 -6.08 3.52
C ILE A 156 -6.28 -7.51 4.01
N ASP A 157 -5.20 -8.29 4.01
CA ASP A 157 -5.24 -9.69 4.45
C ASP A 157 -5.66 -9.80 5.92
N GLY A 158 -6.62 -10.68 6.20
CA GLY A 158 -7.19 -10.84 7.54
C GLY A 158 -8.24 -9.78 7.91
N TYR A 159 -8.62 -8.87 7.00
CA TYR A 159 -9.60 -7.82 7.26
C TYR A 159 -10.61 -7.66 6.11
N THR A 160 -11.81 -7.20 6.44
CA THR A 160 -12.85 -6.80 5.47
C THR A 160 -13.26 -5.36 5.74
N LEU A 161 -13.43 -4.55 4.68
CA LEU A 161 -13.90 -3.17 4.81
C LEU A 161 -15.28 -3.12 5.48
N ASP A 162 -15.44 -2.24 6.47
CA ASP A 162 -16.71 -1.99 7.14
C ASP A 162 -17.56 -1.03 6.29
N GLU A 163 -18.39 -1.58 5.38
CA GLU A 163 -19.28 -0.80 4.52
C GLU A 163 -20.30 0.05 5.30
N SER A 164 -20.53 -0.24 6.58
CA SER A 164 -21.42 0.57 7.43
C SER A 164 -20.77 1.85 7.96
N LYS A 165 -19.44 1.97 7.86
CA LYS A 165 -18.63 3.09 8.37
C LYS A 165 -17.81 3.78 7.28
N LEU A 166 -18.34 3.84 6.07
CA LEU A 166 -17.67 4.54 4.97
C LEU A 166 -17.54 6.05 5.28
N PRO A 167 -16.36 6.65 5.08
CA PRO A 167 -16.17 8.08 5.27
C PRO A 167 -17.01 8.89 4.28
N THR A 168 -17.52 10.04 4.73
CA THR A 168 -18.39 10.91 3.90
C THR A 168 -17.62 11.92 3.06
N ASN A 169 -16.35 12.17 3.40
CA ASN A 169 -15.46 13.14 2.75
C ASN A 169 -14.52 12.49 1.70
N VAL A 170 -14.96 11.42 1.04
CA VAL A 170 -14.16 10.72 0.02
C VAL A 170 -13.94 11.52 -1.25
N LYS A 171 -14.71 12.60 -1.47
CA LYS A 171 -14.49 13.54 -2.58
C LYS A 171 -14.45 14.95 -2.02
N GLY A 172 -13.59 15.78 -2.59
CA GLY A 172 -13.44 17.15 -2.14
C GLY A 172 -12.44 17.93 -2.97
N VAL A 173 -11.97 19.05 -2.39
CA VAL A 173 -10.91 19.89 -2.95
C VAL A 173 -9.76 19.97 -1.95
N LEU A 174 -8.54 19.95 -2.47
CA LEU A 174 -7.33 20.14 -1.68
C LEU A 174 -7.27 21.58 -1.18
N SER A 175 -6.84 21.75 0.08
CA SER A 175 -6.65 23.05 0.71
C SER A 175 -5.28 23.14 1.39
N ASP A 176 -4.95 24.31 1.92
CA ASP A 176 -3.76 24.52 2.75
C ASP A 176 -3.86 23.87 4.14
N THR A 177 -5.04 23.35 4.49
CA THR A 177 -5.32 22.68 5.75
C THR A 177 -5.26 21.17 5.55
N PRO A 178 -4.46 20.42 6.35
CA PRO A 178 -4.42 18.97 6.26
C PRO A 178 -5.80 18.35 6.46
N GLN A 179 -6.11 17.34 5.65
CA GLN A 179 -7.38 16.60 5.72
C GLN A 179 -7.09 15.12 5.94
N SER A 180 -8.05 14.39 6.52
CA SER A 180 -7.94 12.95 6.71
C SER A 180 -9.21 12.23 6.32
N ILE A 181 -9.04 11.07 5.68
CA ILE A 181 -10.09 10.14 5.31
C ILE A 181 -9.78 8.84 6.02
N ASN A 182 -10.73 8.30 6.78
CA ASN A 182 -10.53 7.09 7.56
C ASN A 182 -11.44 5.98 7.05
N TYR A 183 -10.84 4.93 6.50
CA TYR A 183 -11.54 3.69 6.20
C TYR A 183 -11.42 2.74 7.38
N HIS A 184 -12.55 2.20 7.83
CA HIS A 184 -12.63 1.26 8.93
C HIS A 184 -12.79 -0.18 8.43
N TYR A 185 -12.13 -1.12 9.11
CA TYR A 185 -12.11 -2.52 8.75
C TYR A 185 -12.47 -3.41 9.95
N ILE A 186 -13.08 -4.54 9.63
CA ILE A 186 -13.44 -5.61 10.55
C ILE A 186 -12.45 -6.75 10.36
N GLU A 187 -11.87 -7.22 11.46
CA GLU A 187 -10.99 -8.39 11.46
C GLU A 187 -11.77 -9.65 11.08
N VAL A 188 -11.23 -10.41 10.13
CA VAL A 188 -11.73 -11.72 9.73
C VAL A 188 -11.09 -12.75 10.63
N ALA A 189 -11.87 -13.33 11.55
CA ALA A 189 -11.41 -14.40 12.42
C ALA A 189 -10.84 -15.55 11.58
N GLN A 190 -9.55 -15.82 11.74
CA GLN A 190 -8.91 -16.98 11.13
C GLN A 190 -9.45 -18.25 11.78
N PRO A 191 -9.71 -19.32 11.02
CA PRO A 191 -10.17 -20.58 11.58
C PRO A 191 -9.10 -21.14 12.53
N VAL A 192 -9.49 -21.46 13.76
CA VAL A 192 -8.60 -22.06 14.76
C VAL A 192 -8.40 -23.52 14.43
N LYS A 193 -7.15 -23.99 14.33
CA LYS A 193 -6.84 -25.40 14.13
C LYS A 193 -7.39 -26.24 15.29
N ALA A 194 -8.09 -27.32 14.98
CA ALA A 194 -8.55 -28.28 15.97
C ALA A 194 -7.42 -29.23 16.38
N ALA A 195 -7.60 -29.91 17.51
CA ALA A 195 -6.86 -31.15 17.77
C ALA A 195 -7.40 -32.25 16.85
N ASP A 196 -6.51 -33.07 16.29
CA ASP A 196 -6.91 -34.17 15.41
C ASP A 196 -7.75 -35.21 16.17
N VAL A 197 -8.76 -35.77 15.52
CA VAL A 197 -9.41 -37.00 16.00
C VAL A 197 -8.51 -38.17 15.67
N THR A 198 -8.13 -38.95 16.67
CA THR A 198 -7.34 -40.17 16.50
C THR A 198 -8.27 -41.38 16.39
N VAL A 199 -8.22 -42.08 15.27
CA VAL A 199 -8.94 -43.34 15.06
C VAL A 199 -8.01 -44.51 15.43
N ASN A 200 -8.35 -45.26 16.47
CA ASN A 200 -7.57 -46.41 16.92
C ASN A 200 -8.21 -47.74 16.52
N TYR A 201 -7.37 -48.73 16.31
CA TYR A 201 -7.74 -50.10 15.95
C TYR A 201 -7.25 -51.05 17.04
N LEU A 202 -8.17 -51.57 17.83
CA LEU A 202 -7.87 -52.33 19.05
C LEU A 202 -8.40 -53.75 18.96
N ASP A 203 -7.69 -54.71 19.56
CA ASP A 203 -8.22 -56.05 19.80
C ASP A 203 -9.21 -56.08 20.99
N SER A 204 -9.79 -57.25 21.27
CA SER A 204 -10.73 -57.43 22.38
C SER A 204 -10.12 -57.20 23.78
N ASN A 205 -8.80 -57.11 23.90
CA ASN A 205 -8.07 -56.80 25.13
C ASN A 205 -7.62 -55.34 25.20
N GLY A 206 -7.91 -54.53 24.18
CA GLY A 206 -7.50 -53.12 24.09
C GLY A 206 -6.10 -52.90 23.52
N ASN A 207 -5.44 -53.92 22.95
CA ASN A 207 -4.12 -53.75 22.33
C ASN A 207 -4.27 -53.19 20.91
N LYS A 208 -3.37 -52.28 20.52
CA LYS A 208 -3.31 -51.76 19.15
C LYS A 208 -2.90 -52.88 18.18
N ILE A 209 -3.68 -53.02 17.11
CA ILE A 209 -3.43 -54.01 16.04
C ILE A 209 -3.13 -53.36 14.69
N HIS A 210 -3.25 -52.04 14.60
CA HIS A 210 -2.92 -51.25 13.42
C HIS A 210 -2.54 -49.83 13.83
N ASP A 211 -1.75 -49.14 13.00
CA ASP A 211 -1.40 -47.73 13.20
C ASP A 211 -2.65 -46.85 13.17
N PRO A 212 -2.74 -45.83 14.04
CA PRO A 212 -3.90 -44.95 14.09
C PRO A 212 -3.99 -44.06 12.86
N GLN A 213 -5.21 -43.68 12.48
CA GLN A 213 -5.46 -42.64 11.47
C GLN A 213 -5.87 -41.33 12.14
N LEU A 214 -5.61 -40.21 11.47
CA LEU A 214 -5.93 -38.87 11.97
C LEU A 214 -6.99 -38.21 11.10
N ILE A 215 -7.96 -37.55 11.73
CA ILE A 215 -8.89 -36.63 11.07
C ILE A 215 -8.56 -35.22 11.53
N SER A 216 -8.01 -34.42 10.61
CA SER A 216 -7.58 -33.04 10.87
C SER A 216 -8.57 -32.02 10.30
N GLY A 217 -8.62 -30.85 10.92
CA GLY A 217 -9.45 -29.73 10.47
C GLY A 217 -9.34 -28.53 11.40
N ASN A 218 -10.33 -27.66 11.34
CA ASN A 218 -10.48 -26.52 12.23
C ASN A 218 -11.57 -26.79 13.28
N VAL A 219 -11.53 -26.05 14.39
CA VAL A 219 -12.55 -26.11 15.44
C VAL A 219 -13.91 -25.77 14.83
N GLY A 220 -14.90 -26.63 15.04
CA GLY A 220 -16.24 -26.47 14.47
C GLY A 220 -16.47 -27.26 13.17
N ASP A 221 -15.42 -27.76 12.52
CA ASP A 221 -15.57 -28.63 11.34
C ASP A 221 -16.19 -29.97 11.75
N ALA A 222 -17.10 -30.50 10.93
CA ALA A 222 -17.66 -31.83 11.16
C ALA A 222 -16.66 -32.92 10.74
N TYR A 223 -16.61 -34.02 11.50
CA TYR A 223 -15.88 -35.23 11.10
C TYR A 223 -16.82 -36.44 11.01
N ASP A 224 -16.44 -37.39 10.16
CA ASP A 224 -17.13 -38.66 9.97
C ASP A 224 -16.12 -39.79 9.82
N ALA A 225 -16.01 -40.61 10.86
CA ALA A 225 -15.20 -41.82 10.93
C ALA A 225 -16.00 -43.09 10.58
N SER A 226 -17.24 -42.98 10.09
CA SER A 226 -18.10 -44.14 9.80
C SER A 226 -17.86 -44.78 8.42
N SER A 227 -17.01 -44.21 7.58
CA SER A 227 -16.70 -44.76 6.26
C SER A 227 -15.77 -45.97 6.33
N ASP A 228 -15.71 -46.72 5.23
CA ASP A 228 -14.77 -47.82 4.99
C ASP A 228 -13.30 -47.39 5.05
N VAL A 229 -13.00 -46.11 4.82
CA VAL A 229 -11.66 -45.52 5.02
C VAL A 229 -11.18 -45.70 6.46
N TYR A 230 -12.09 -45.62 7.43
CA TYR A 230 -11.79 -45.72 8.86
C TYR A 230 -12.24 -47.04 9.48
N GLN A 231 -13.18 -47.77 8.87
CA GLN A 231 -13.55 -49.15 9.23
C GLN A 231 -12.68 -50.16 8.46
N LEU A 232 -11.40 -50.21 8.81
CA LEU A 232 -10.40 -50.95 8.06
C LEU A 232 -10.66 -52.46 8.03
N LYS A 233 -10.36 -53.09 6.90
CA LYS A 233 -10.15 -54.53 6.82
C LYS A 233 -8.72 -54.84 7.26
N ILE A 234 -8.57 -55.61 8.33
CA ILE A 234 -7.27 -55.94 8.92
C ILE A 234 -7.07 -57.46 8.82
N ASP A 235 -5.97 -57.90 8.22
CA ASP A 235 -5.73 -59.33 8.02
C ASP A 235 -5.64 -60.11 9.35
N GLY A 236 -6.43 -61.18 9.45
CA GLY A 236 -6.55 -62.01 10.66
C GLY A 236 -7.44 -61.43 11.76
N TYR A 237 -8.16 -60.34 11.49
CA TYR A 237 -9.08 -59.69 12.41
C TYR A 237 -10.39 -59.27 11.71
N THR A 238 -11.51 -59.51 12.37
CA THR A 238 -12.84 -59.08 11.91
C THR A 238 -13.38 -57.98 12.84
N LEU A 239 -13.90 -56.88 12.28
CA LEU A 239 -14.50 -55.79 13.05
C LEU A 239 -15.65 -56.33 13.92
N ASP A 240 -15.65 -55.98 15.21
CA ASP A 240 -16.71 -56.39 16.12
C ASP A 240 -17.90 -55.43 16.02
N GLU A 241 -18.84 -55.72 15.12
CA GLU A 241 -20.05 -54.88 14.91
C GLU A 241 -20.91 -54.71 16.18
N SER A 242 -20.75 -55.58 17.18
CA SER A 242 -21.43 -55.43 18.47
C SER A 242 -20.81 -54.37 19.41
N LYS A 243 -19.63 -53.83 19.04
CA LYS A 243 -18.84 -52.86 19.83
C LYS A 243 -18.46 -51.62 19.02
N LEU A 244 -19.33 -51.18 18.11
CA LEU A 244 -19.07 -49.97 17.33
C LEU A 244 -19.03 -48.73 18.25
N PRO A 245 -18.05 -47.83 18.06
CA PRO A 245 -17.98 -46.59 18.82
C PRO A 245 -19.19 -45.70 18.52
N THR A 246 -19.68 -44.98 19.52
CA THR A 246 -20.87 -44.12 19.39
C THR A 246 -20.54 -42.73 18.87
N ASN A 247 -19.27 -42.32 18.92
CA ASN A 247 -18.77 -41.01 18.51
C ASN A 247 -18.12 -41.01 17.11
N VAL A 248 -18.58 -41.88 16.20
CA VAL A 248 -18.08 -41.94 14.82
C VAL A 248 -18.38 -40.70 13.99
N LYS A 249 -19.32 -39.84 14.43
CA LYS A 249 -19.58 -38.54 13.82
C LYS A 249 -19.59 -37.49 14.91
N GLY A 250 -19.06 -36.32 14.61
CA GLY A 250 -18.98 -35.25 15.57
C GLY A 250 -18.46 -33.96 14.98
N VAL A 251 -18.02 -33.07 15.87
CA VAL A 251 -17.43 -31.78 15.54
C VAL A 251 -16.03 -31.75 16.16
N LEU A 252 -15.05 -31.30 15.38
CA LEU A 252 -13.68 -31.11 15.84
C LEU A 252 -13.61 -30.00 16.88
N SER A 253 -12.86 -30.24 17.95
CA SER A 253 -12.64 -29.32 19.06
C SER A 253 -11.16 -29.02 19.28
N ASP A 254 -10.86 -28.09 20.16
CA ASP A 254 -9.51 -27.84 20.69
C ASP A 254 -9.01 -28.95 21.62
N THR A 255 -9.91 -29.79 22.12
CA THR A 255 -9.59 -31.00 22.89
C THR A 255 -9.40 -32.21 21.97
N PRO A 256 -8.32 -33.00 22.14
CA PRO A 256 -8.14 -34.24 21.39
C PRO A 256 -9.27 -35.23 21.63
N GLN A 257 -9.72 -35.89 20.57
CA GLN A 257 -10.79 -36.88 20.59
C GLN A 257 -10.27 -38.21 20.05
N THR A 258 -10.85 -39.32 20.50
CA THR A 258 -10.50 -40.66 20.01
C THR A 258 -11.74 -41.42 19.56
N VAL A 259 -11.61 -42.16 18.46
CA VAL A 259 -12.63 -43.11 17.98
C VAL A 259 -11.97 -44.49 17.96
N ASP A 260 -12.48 -45.40 18.81
CA ASP A 260 -11.85 -46.71 19.00
C ASP A 260 -12.69 -47.80 18.34
N TYR A 261 -12.17 -48.40 17.27
CA TYR A 261 -12.76 -49.59 16.66
C TYR A 261 -12.17 -50.86 17.28
N THR A 262 -13.05 -51.75 17.75
CA THR A 262 -12.67 -53.04 18.35
C THR A 262 -12.80 -54.17 17.35
N TYR A 263 -11.79 -55.05 17.28
CA TYR A 263 -11.76 -56.20 16.40
C TYR A 263 -11.63 -57.52 17.18
N LYS A 264 -12.18 -58.58 16.60
CA LYS A 264 -12.04 -59.96 17.05
C LYS A 264 -10.99 -60.64 16.19
N LYS A 265 -10.04 -61.32 16.85
CA LYS A 265 -9.05 -62.14 16.15
C LYS A 265 -9.75 -63.32 15.48
N ASP A 266 -9.48 -63.54 14.21
CA ASP A 266 -10.04 -64.66 13.47
C ASP A 266 -9.48 -65.96 14.05
N THR A 267 -10.35 -66.91 14.37
CA THR A 267 -9.91 -68.25 14.78
C THR A 267 -9.59 -69.03 13.51
N LEU A 268 -8.34 -69.48 13.39
CA LEU A 268 -7.99 -70.46 12.36
C LEU A 268 -8.82 -71.72 12.67
N ALA A 269 -9.81 -72.01 11.83
CA ALA A 269 -10.49 -73.29 11.85
C ALA A 269 -9.49 -74.36 11.43
N THR A 270 -8.76 -74.92 12.40
CA THR A 270 -7.96 -76.13 12.18
C THR A 270 -8.94 -77.27 11.95
N THR A 271 -9.30 -77.54 10.70
CA THR A 271 -9.89 -78.81 10.29
C THR A 271 -8.83 -79.90 10.40
N LEU A 272 -8.57 -80.38 11.63
CA LEU A 272 -7.98 -81.70 11.84
C LEU A 272 -9.05 -82.73 11.50
N ASN A 273 -9.03 -83.18 10.25
CA ASN A 273 -9.69 -84.42 9.83
C ASN A 273 -8.96 -85.58 10.50
N ASP A 274 -9.41 -85.96 11.68
CA ASP A 274 -8.92 -87.14 12.39
C ASP A 274 -9.59 -88.40 11.78
N SER A 275 -9.03 -88.90 10.68
CA SER A 275 -9.32 -90.24 10.18
C SER A 275 -8.56 -91.25 11.03
N LYS A 276 -9.29 -91.88 11.94
CA LYS A 276 -8.94 -93.07 12.70
C LYS A 276 -8.42 -94.20 11.80
N ILE A 277 -7.10 -94.41 11.77
CA ILE A 277 -6.46 -95.73 11.63
C ILE A 277 -5.16 -95.72 12.48
N ALA A 278 -5.07 -96.67 13.41
CA ALA A 278 -3.87 -96.98 14.20
C ALA A 278 -3.26 -98.33 13.70
N PRO A 279 -2.09 -98.80 14.19
CA PRO A 279 -0.83 -98.11 14.54
C PRO A 279 0.40 -98.84 13.94
N SER A 280 1.59 -98.22 13.90
CA SER A 280 2.87 -98.90 14.20
C SER A 280 4.06 -97.93 14.18
N GLY A 281 5.03 -98.17 15.07
CA GLY A 281 6.40 -97.66 14.93
C GLY A 281 6.88 -96.71 16.04
N GLN A 282 7.63 -97.26 16.98
CA GLN A 282 8.33 -96.57 18.08
C GLN A 282 9.35 -95.51 17.58
N SER A 283 9.49 -94.38 18.27
CA SER A 283 10.65 -94.12 19.15
C SER A 283 10.70 -92.69 19.76
N LYS A 284 10.87 -92.68 21.09
CA LYS A 284 11.74 -91.85 21.95
C LYS A 284 11.66 -90.31 21.96
N PHE A 285 11.11 -89.84 23.10
CA PHE A 285 11.55 -88.78 24.01
C PHE A 285 12.54 -87.69 23.55
N GLY A 286 12.17 -86.43 23.80
CA GLY A 286 13.09 -85.30 23.91
C GLY A 286 12.40 -83.98 24.29
N ASN A 287 12.39 -83.69 25.59
CA ASN A 287 12.17 -82.41 26.30
C ASN A 287 11.86 -81.10 25.54
N LEU A 288 10.89 -80.37 26.09
CA LEU A 288 10.85 -78.90 26.11
C LEU A 288 12.13 -78.32 26.75
N PRO A 289 12.58 -77.15 26.29
CA PRO A 289 12.97 -76.13 27.24
C PRO A 289 12.24 -74.81 27.03
N ASN A 290 12.45 -73.99 28.05
CA ASN A 290 11.72 -72.83 28.52
C ASN A 290 12.11 -71.53 27.81
N ALA A 291 11.24 -70.52 28.02
CA ALA A 291 11.41 -69.06 27.99
C ALA A 291 12.68 -68.38 27.44
N GLY A 292 12.43 -67.33 26.65
CA GLY A 292 13.28 -66.12 26.58
C GLY A 292 14.31 -66.10 25.45
N ASP A 293 14.06 -65.31 24.41
CA ASP A 293 14.84 -64.09 24.16
C ASP A 293 14.44 -63.42 22.83
N ASN A 294 14.57 -62.11 22.85
CA ASN A 294 14.15 -61.14 21.83
C ASN A 294 15.20 -61.07 20.72
N ASP A 295 14.81 -60.74 19.48
CA ASP A 295 15.51 -59.66 18.75
C ASP A 295 14.77 -59.20 17.48
N LEU A 296 14.83 -57.88 17.30
CA LEU A 296 14.28 -57.05 16.24
C LEU A 296 15.10 -57.19 14.94
N ILE A 297 14.45 -57.29 13.77
CA ILE A 297 14.87 -56.62 12.53
C ILE A 297 13.64 -56.15 11.71
N SER A 298 13.68 -54.87 11.36
CA SER A 298 12.78 -54.09 10.49
C SER A 298 12.52 -54.70 9.11
N VAL A 299 11.31 -54.53 8.58
CA VAL A 299 11.08 -54.32 7.14
C VAL A 299 10.02 -53.24 6.92
N ILE A 300 10.48 -52.18 6.24
CA ILE A 300 9.73 -51.05 5.68
C ILE A 300 8.81 -51.54 4.55
N ALA A 301 7.57 -51.07 4.52
CA ALA A 301 6.79 -50.98 3.28
C ALA A 301 6.12 -49.62 3.20
N MET A 302 6.75 -48.71 2.44
CA MET A 302 6.16 -47.47 1.98
C MET A 302 5.05 -47.79 0.97
N ILE A 303 3.85 -47.27 1.18
CA ILE A 303 2.96 -46.93 0.07
C ILE A 303 2.72 -45.43 0.13
N SER A 304 3.44 -44.77 -0.77
CA SER A 304 3.35 -43.36 -1.09
C SER A 304 1.98 -43.06 -1.71
N GLY A 305 1.14 -42.34 -0.96
CA GLY A 305 -0.13 -41.78 -1.44
C GLY A 305 0.08 -40.39 -2.04
N LEU A 306 0.24 -40.39 -3.35
CA LEU A 306 0.24 -39.28 -4.30
C LEU A 306 -0.84 -38.21 -3.97
N PHE A 307 -0.43 -37.00 -3.58
CA PHE A 307 -1.31 -35.82 -3.56
C PHE A 307 -1.29 -35.17 -4.96
N VAL A 308 -2.38 -35.34 -5.73
CA VAL A 308 -2.67 -34.52 -6.91
C VAL A 308 -3.93 -33.69 -6.65
N MET A 309 -3.67 -32.42 -6.35
CA MET A 309 -4.38 -31.18 -6.74
C MET A 309 -5.85 -31.26 -7.18
N ILE A 310 -6.75 -30.60 -6.43
CA ILE A 310 -7.80 -29.73 -7.00
C ILE A 310 -7.97 -28.51 -6.09
N GLY A 311 -7.79 -27.30 -6.65
CA GLY A 311 -8.07 -26.05 -5.91
C GLY A 311 -7.60 -24.72 -6.52
N LEU A 312 -7.55 -24.58 -7.85
CA LEU A 312 -7.43 -23.30 -8.56
C LEU A 312 -8.47 -23.35 -9.69
N TRP A 313 -9.28 -22.35 -10.06
CA TRP A 313 -9.44 -20.93 -9.73
C TRP A 313 -10.73 -20.46 -10.47
N ILE A 314 -11.19 -19.23 -10.18
CA ILE A 314 -12.05 -18.34 -11.01
C ILE A 314 -13.58 -18.28 -10.76
N SER A 315 -13.91 -17.16 -10.12
CA SER A 315 -15.05 -16.25 -10.34
C SER A 315 -15.40 -15.95 -11.81
N LYS A 316 -16.62 -16.27 -12.24
CA LYS A 316 -17.51 -15.37 -13.01
C LYS A 316 -18.79 -16.08 -13.42
N GLN A 317 -19.94 -15.50 -13.09
CA GLN A 317 -20.97 -15.06 -14.04
C GLN A 317 -22.07 -14.34 -13.23
N VAL A 318 -21.96 -13.01 -13.16
CA VAL A 318 -23.06 -12.10 -12.83
C VAL A 318 -23.79 -11.78 -14.14
N LYS A 319 -25.08 -12.11 -14.22
CA LYS A 319 -26.18 -11.43 -14.94
C LYS A 319 -27.16 -12.46 -15.48
N GLN A 320 -28.34 -12.52 -14.89
CA GLN A 320 -29.63 -12.43 -15.58
C GLN A 320 -30.74 -12.52 -14.54
N ARG A 321 -31.15 -11.38 -13.95
CA ARG A 321 -32.53 -11.11 -13.51
C ARG A 321 -32.71 -9.62 -13.23
N TYR A 322 -32.94 -8.85 -14.29
CA TYR A 322 -33.92 -7.75 -14.34
C TYR A 322 -34.37 -7.66 -15.80
N LYS A 323 -35.57 -8.17 -16.07
CA LYS A 323 -36.51 -7.57 -16.99
C LYS A 323 -37.49 -6.77 -16.15
#